data_AF-F6DPQ4-F1
#
_entry.id   AF-F6DPQ4-F1
#
_cell.length_a   1.000
_cell.length_b   1.000
_cell.length_c   1.000
_cell.angle_alpha   90.00
_cell.angle_beta   90.00
_cell.angle_gamma   90.00
#
_symmetry.space_group_name_H-M   'P 1'
#
loop_
_entity.id
_entity.type
_entity.pdbx_description
1 polymer ?
#
loop_
_entity_poly.entity_id
_entity_poly.type
_entity_poly.pdbx_seq_one_letter_code
_entity_poly.pdbx_strand_id
1 'polypeptide(L)' 'MTVKKTKVELFEPYPVGDLVVYVTGPDRGSVIEADCRWELSTTLTDCDCCTFRWRSRRDPSFKCRHMQALRQVLGVEA' A
#
# COMPACT_ATOMS: atom_id res chain seq x y z
N MET A 1 -9.44 -17.60 -8.07
CA MET A 1 -9.37 -16.95 -6.75
C MET A 1 -10.32 -15.77 -6.77
N THR A 2 -11.45 -15.88 -6.08
CA THR A 2 -12.51 -14.86 -6.12
C THR A 2 -12.17 -13.80 -5.08
N VAL A 3 -11.59 -12.69 -5.53
CA VAL A 3 -11.30 -11.53 -4.68
C VAL A 3 -12.65 -10.97 -4.22
N LYS A 4 -12.95 -11.08 -2.91
CA LYS A 4 -14.07 -10.36 -2.31
C LYS A 4 -13.76 -8.87 -2.44
N LYS A 5 -14.32 -8.23 -3.46
CA LYS A 5 -14.24 -6.77 -3.60
C LYS A 5 -15.02 -6.14 -2.46
N THR A 6 -14.35 -5.81 -1.37
CA THR A 6 -14.79 -4.77 -0.48
C THR A 6 -14.99 -3.52 -1.36
N LYS A 7 -16.13 -2.84 -1.21
CA LYS A 7 -16.44 -1.64 -1.99
C LYS A 7 -15.53 -0.52 -1.49
N VAL A 8 -14.32 -0.46 -2.01
CA VAL A 8 -13.33 0.57 -1.70
C VAL A 8 -13.70 1.80 -2.53
N GLU A 9 -13.96 2.91 -1.85
CA GLU A 9 -14.21 4.18 -2.49
C GLU A 9 -12.86 4.81 -2.84
N LEU A 10 -12.76 5.33 -4.07
CA LEU A 10 -11.53 5.94 -4.56
C LEU A 10 -11.31 7.30 -3.90
N PHE A 11 -10.05 7.64 -3.63
CA PHE A 11 -9.62 8.91 -3.02
C PHE A 11 -10.10 9.14 -1.59
N GLU A 12 -10.66 8.13 -0.93
CA GLU A 12 -10.96 8.18 0.50
C GLU A 12 -9.75 7.78 1.36
N PRO A 13 -9.52 8.43 2.52
CA PRO A 13 -8.49 8.05 3.47
C PRO A 13 -8.91 6.81 4.28
N TYR A 14 -8.12 5.74 4.19
CA TYR A 14 -8.27 4.54 4.99
C TYR A 14 -7.13 4.46 6.03
N PRO A 15 -7.41 4.62 7.33
CA PRO A 15 -6.40 4.48 8.36
C PRO A 15 -6.03 3.00 8.57
N VAL A 16 -4.74 2.69 8.54
CA VAL A 16 -4.16 1.36 8.75
C VAL A 16 -2.99 1.48 9.73
N GLY A 17 -3.25 1.27 11.02
CA GLY A 17 -2.27 1.53 12.07
C GLY A 17 -1.83 3.01 12.06
N ASP A 18 -0.54 3.25 11.89
CA ASP A 18 0.06 4.59 11.80
C ASP A 18 0.16 5.15 10.36
N LEU A 19 -0.51 4.48 9.41
CA LEU A 19 -0.51 4.83 7.99
C LEU A 19 -1.91 5.27 7.55
N VAL A 20 -1.97 6.19 6.59
CA VAL A 20 -3.20 6.54 5.87
C VAL A 20 -3.04 6.12 4.43
N VAL A 21 -3.97 5.32 3.92
CA VAL A 21 -3.98 4.80 2.56
C VAL A 21 -5.09 5.46 1.76
N TYR A 22 -4.75 6.06 0.63
CA TYR A 22 -5.68 6.58 -0.36
C TYR A 22 -5.69 5.65 -1.56
N VAL A 23 -6.81 5.03 -1.86
CA VAL A 23 -6.91 4.14 -3.01
C VAL A 23 -7.15 4.96 -4.27
N THR A 24 -6.17 4.97 -5.17
CA THR A 24 -6.19 5.78 -6.40
C THR A 24 -6.53 4.94 -7.64
N GLY A 25 -6.64 3.62 -7.49
CA GLY A 25 -7.08 2.71 -8.54
C GLY A 25 -7.25 1.27 -8.03
N PRO A 26 -7.51 0.30 -8.93
CA PRO A 26 -7.87 -1.07 -8.54
C PRO A 26 -6.74 -1.86 -7.86
N ASP A 27 -5.49 -1.50 -8.10
CA ASP A 27 -4.29 -2.19 -7.63
C ASP A 27 -3.22 -1.23 -7.07
N ARG A 28 -3.59 0.04 -6.93
CA ARG A 28 -2.68 1.15 -6.60
C ARG A 28 -3.31 2.08 -5.56
N GLY A 29 -2.44 2.66 -4.74
CA GLY A 29 -2.82 3.66 -3.76
C GLY A 29 -1.64 4.50 -3.32
N SER A 30 -1.96 5.66 -2.80
CA SER A 30 -1.00 6.55 -2.13
C SER A 30 -1.02 6.25 -0.64
N VAL A 31 0.14 6.05 -0.02
CA VAL A 31 0.28 5.80 1.41
C VAL A 31 1.03 6.95 2.05
N ILE A 32 0.47 7.50 3.11
CA ILE A 32 1.03 8.59 3.90
C ILE A 32 1.36 8.04 5.28
N GLU A 33 2.61 8.16 5.72
CA GLU A 33 2.98 7.85 7.10
C GLU A 33 2.77 9.09 7.97
N ALA A 34 2.37 8.90 9.24
CA ALA A 34 2.23 10.02 10.17
C ALA A 34 3.52 10.86 10.33
N ASP A 35 4.69 10.24 10.12
CA ASP A 35 6.01 10.89 10.25
C ASP A 35 6.62 11.35 8.91
N CYS A 36 6.10 10.85 7.77
CA CYS A 36 6.56 11.27 6.45
C CYS A 36 5.58 12.32 5.92
N ARG A 37 6.04 13.58 5.81
CA ARG A 37 5.36 14.68 5.09
C ARG A 37 5.16 14.42 3.58
N TRP A 38 5.33 13.19 3.11
CA TRP A 38 5.44 12.80 1.71
C TRP A 38 4.43 11.70 1.40
N GLU A 39 3.66 11.90 0.33
CA GLU A 39 2.76 10.89 -0.23
C GLU A 39 3.58 9.89 -1.05
N LEU A 40 3.46 8.59 -0.75
CA LEU A 40 4.20 7.53 -1.44
C LEU A 40 3.25 6.67 -2.28
N SER A 41 3.52 6.57 -3.58
CA SER A 41 2.78 5.67 -4.45
C SER A 41 3.15 4.22 -4.17
N THR A 42 2.13 3.36 -4.06
CA THR A 42 2.27 1.94 -3.76
C THR A 42 1.31 1.14 -4.62
N THR A 43 1.76 -0.03 -5.08
CA THR A 43 0.93 -1.02 -5.77
C THR A 43 0.92 -2.34 -4.98
N LEU A 44 0.18 -3.32 -5.47
CA LEU A 44 0.18 -4.66 -4.87
C LEU A 44 1.56 -5.33 -4.90
N THR A 45 2.49 -4.92 -5.76
CA THR A 45 3.80 -5.59 -5.96
C THR A 45 5.00 -4.68 -5.82
N ASP A 46 4.81 -3.36 -5.75
CA ASP A 46 5.89 -2.37 -5.77
C ASP A 46 5.55 -1.17 -4.87
N CYS A 47 6.57 -0.46 -4.39
CA CYS A 47 6.41 0.72 -3.54
C CYS A 47 7.55 1.73 -3.77
N ASP A 48 7.19 3.00 -3.91
CA ASP A 48 8.16 4.08 -4.14
C ASP A 48 8.99 4.45 -2.90
N CYS A 49 8.67 3.88 -1.73
CA CYS A 49 9.43 4.19 -0.52
C CYS A 49 10.89 3.75 -0.65
N CYS A 50 11.81 4.59 -0.15
CA CYS A 50 13.24 4.31 -0.21
C CYS A 50 13.58 2.93 0.35
N THR A 51 12.98 2.55 1.49
CA THR A 51 13.20 1.25 2.12
C THR A 51 12.91 0.09 1.18
N PHE A 52 11.78 0.13 0.47
CA PHE A 52 11.48 -0.89 -0.54
C PHE A 52 12.46 -0.82 -1.70
N ARG A 53 12.67 0.35 -2.31
CA ARG A 53 13.56 0.50 -3.47
C ARG A 53 14.98 0.00 -3.21
N TRP A 54 15.51 0.21 -2.01
CA TRP A 54 16.85 -0.27 -1.63
C TRP A 54 16.86 -1.76 -1.28
N ARG A 55 15.86 -2.25 -0.54
CA ARG A 55 15.82 -3.65 -0.11
C ARG A 55 15.38 -4.62 -1.20
N SER A 56 14.42 -4.26 -2.05
CA SER A 56 13.92 -5.12 -3.13
C SER A 56 15.01 -5.51 -4.13
N ARG A 57 16.02 -4.64 -4.31
CA ARG A 57 17.22 -4.93 -5.11
C ARG A 57 18.12 -6.01 -4.50
N ARG A 58 18.11 -6.13 -3.16
CA ARG A 58 18.96 -7.07 -2.41
C ARG A 58 18.21 -8.36 -2.06
N ASP A 59 16.91 -8.24 -1.80
CA ASP A 59 16.02 -9.30 -1.38
C ASP A 59 14.68 -9.16 -2.13
N PRO A 60 14.46 -9.96 -3.20
CA PRO A 60 13.21 -9.96 -3.95
C PRO A 60 12.00 -10.40 -3.12
N SER A 61 12.21 -11.06 -1.97
CA SER A 61 11.14 -11.51 -1.08
C SER A 61 10.74 -10.47 -0.02
N PHE A 62 11.41 -9.32 0.00
CA PHE A 62 11.10 -8.24 0.95
C PHE A 62 9.67 -7.72 0.79
N LYS A 63 8.88 -7.79 1.87
CA LYS A 63 7.52 -7.24 1.92
C LYS A 63 7.52 -5.88 2.62
N CYS A 64 7.26 -4.80 1.88
CA CYS A 64 7.14 -3.46 2.44
C CYS A 64 5.84 -3.30 3.25
N ARG A 65 5.90 -2.54 4.36
CA ARG A 65 4.72 -2.21 5.17
C ARG A 65 3.63 -1.44 4.39
N HIS A 66 4.03 -0.56 3.46
CA HIS A 66 3.07 0.20 2.65
C HIS A 66 2.24 -0.70 1.73
N MET A 67 2.89 -1.69 1.11
CA MET A 67 2.22 -2.65 0.24
C MET A 67 1.24 -3.50 1.04
N GLN A 68 1.62 -3.91 2.25
CA GLN A 68 0.74 -4.63 3.16
C GLN A 68 -0.47 -3.79 3.55
N ALA A 69 -0.27 -2.50 3.87
CA ALA A 69 -1.37 -1.60 4.20
C ALA A 69 -2.36 -1.46 3.04
N LEU A 70 -1.88 -1.27 1.81
CA LEU A 70 -2.74 -1.22 0.63
C LEU A 70 -3.51 -2.53 0.41
N ARG A 71 -2.86 -3.68 0.59
CA ARG A 71 -3.48 -5.00 0.43
C ARG A 71 -4.55 -5.28 1.50
N GLN A 72 -4.37 -4.77 2.71
CA GLN A 72 -5.39 -4.84 3.77
C GLN A 72 -6.63 -4.02 3.38
N VAL A 73 -6.46 -2.79 2.89
CA VAL A 73 -7.59 -1.95 2.44
C VAL A 73 -8.32 -2.58 1.26
N LEU A 74 -7.58 -3.10 0.29
CA LEU A 74 -8.15 -3.74 -0.89
C LEU A 74 -8.71 -5.16 -0.61
N GLY A 75 -8.49 -5.71 0.59
CA GLY A 75 -8.97 -7.05 0.97
C GLY A 75 -8.32 -8.19 0.20
N VAL A 76 -7.08 -8.02 -0.25
CA VAL A 76 -6.34 -8.99 -1.08
C VAL A 76 -5.36 -9.85 -0.28
N GLU A 77 -5.01 -9.46 0.95
CA GLU A 77 -4.24 -10.28 1.89
C GLU A 77 -5.08 -10.65 3.13
N ALA A 78 -5.15 -11.96 3.38
CA ALA A 78 -5.40 -12.61 4.67
C ALA A 78 -4.20 -13.54 4.94
#